data_AF-A0A542BC90-F1
#
_entry.id   AF-A0A542BC90-F1
#
_cell.length_a   1.000
_cell.length_b   1.000
_cell.length_c   1.000
_cell.angle_alpha   90.00
_cell.angle_beta   90.00
_cell.angle_gamma   90.00
#
_symmetry.space_group_name_H-M   'P 1'
#
loop_
_entity.id
_entity.type
_entity.pdbx_description
1 polymer ?
#
loop_
_entity_poly.entity_id
_entity_poly.type
_entity_poly.pdbx_seq_one_letter_code
_entity_poly.pdbx_strand_id
1 'polypeptide(L)'
;MSVIATEMLAGTAADRLDAGVHPRLSTDFLNRYSEALMLIEMVAMDESILADLQAWQAVGYREHFATSALRCAASALAAYDELNPNRARAFDEACRAMTRLIRTVTALLTETPPPPELPAIIEVAGEALRRQIARATQFINANGAIDIGLFEDTALQAEIDALLAR
;
A
#
# COMPACT_ATOMS: atom_id res chain seq x y z
N MET A 1 -48.18 -33.76 13.02
CA MET A 1 -46.98 -33.57 13.85
C MET A 1 -45.95 -32.86 12.98
N SER A 2 -45.63 -31.62 13.34
CA SER A 2 -44.88 -30.65 12.53
C SER A 2 -43.44 -30.56 13.04
N VAL A 3 -42.45 -30.84 12.20
CA VAL A 3 -41.03 -30.65 12.49
C VAL A 3 -40.35 -30.06 11.26
N ILE A 4 -40.69 -28.82 10.88
CA ILE A 4 -39.88 -28.00 9.95
C ILE A 4 -40.08 -26.53 10.32
N ALA A 5 -39.44 -26.06 11.40
CA ALA A 5 -39.44 -24.64 11.74
C ALA A 5 -38.23 -24.25 12.63
N THR A 6 -37.05 -24.83 12.40
CA THR A 6 -35.87 -24.52 13.24
C THR A 6 -34.62 -24.14 12.44
N GLU A 7 -34.57 -24.41 11.12
CA GLU A 7 -33.36 -24.11 10.32
C GLU A 7 -33.36 -22.71 9.67
N MET A 8 -34.50 -22.01 9.56
CA MET A 8 -34.55 -20.69 8.90
C MET A 8 -34.16 -19.51 9.81
N LEU A 9 -34.07 -19.70 11.14
CA LEU A 9 -33.76 -18.63 12.09
C LEU A 9 -32.25 -18.49 12.38
N ALA A 10 -31.43 -19.49 12.07
CA ALA A 10 -29.99 -19.43 12.29
C ALA A 10 -29.25 -18.59 11.22
N GLY A 11 -29.74 -18.59 9.97
CA GLY A 11 -29.14 -17.84 8.87
C GLY A 11 -29.33 -16.31 8.96
N THR A 12 -30.31 -15.83 9.74
CA THR A 12 -30.66 -14.39 9.81
C THR A 12 -30.04 -13.66 11.01
N ALA A 13 -29.42 -14.37 11.95
CA ALA A 13 -28.74 -13.75 13.08
C ALA A 13 -27.28 -13.36 12.75
N ALA A 14 -26.57 -14.20 11.98
CA ALA A 14 -25.22 -13.89 11.49
C ALA A 14 -25.22 -12.74 10.47
N ASP A 15 -26.21 -12.72 9.58
CA ASP A 15 -26.36 -11.70 8.54
C ASP A 15 -26.77 -10.32 9.10
N ARG A 16 -27.37 -10.29 10.30
CA ARG A 16 -27.89 -9.05 10.92
C ARG A 16 -26.91 -8.41 11.91
N LEU A 17 -25.85 -9.13 12.33
CA LEU A 17 -24.77 -8.58 13.15
C LEU A 17 -23.76 -7.76 12.31
N ASP A 18 -23.73 -7.97 10.99
CA ASP A 18 -22.84 -7.24 10.07
C ASP A 18 -23.52 -6.06 9.37
N ALA A 19 -24.85 -5.95 9.46
CA ALA A 19 -25.67 -4.90 8.85
C ALA A 19 -25.42 -3.47 9.40
N GLY A 20 -24.46 -3.29 10.32
CA GLY A 20 -24.11 -2.01 10.95
C GLY A 20 -22.66 -1.57 10.77
N VAL A 21 -21.78 -2.39 10.17
CA VAL A 21 -20.37 -2.03 9.97
C VAL A 21 -20.11 -1.84 8.49
N HIS A 22 -20.04 -0.57 8.05
CA HIS A 22 -19.59 -0.27 6.70
C HIS A 22 -18.21 -0.90 6.46
N PRO A 23 -18.01 -1.60 5.31
CA PRO A 23 -16.71 -2.17 4.96
C PRO A 23 -15.58 -1.15 5.08
N ARG A 24 -14.42 -1.60 5.58
CA ARG A 24 -13.25 -0.75 5.79
C ARG A 24 -12.03 -1.29 5.05
N LEU A 25 -11.34 -0.41 4.31
CA LEU A 25 -9.99 -0.64 3.85
C LEU A 25 -9.08 -0.91 5.05
N SER A 26 -8.10 -1.79 4.86
CA SER A 26 -7.08 -2.13 5.85
C SER A 26 -5.68 -1.74 5.40
N THR A 27 -4.88 -1.21 6.34
CA THR A 27 -3.48 -0.83 6.14
C THR A 27 -2.52 -2.01 6.17
N ASP A 28 -2.97 -3.21 6.52
CA ASP A 28 -2.12 -4.40 6.61
C ASP A 28 -1.34 -4.66 5.30
N PHE A 29 -1.97 -4.39 4.15
CA PHE A 29 -1.33 -4.42 2.85
C PHE A 29 -0.02 -3.59 2.76
N LEU A 30 0.05 -2.46 3.47
CA LEU A 30 1.22 -1.57 3.45
C LEU A 30 2.43 -2.15 4.19
N ASN A 31 2.23 -3.20 5.00
CA ASN A 31 3.34 -3.87 5.70
C ASN A 31 4.41 -4.37 4.73
N ARG A 32 4.03 -4.80 3.51
CA ARG A 32 4.98 -5.23 2.47
C ARG A 32 5.88 -4.10 1.98
N TYR A 33 5.35 -2.88 1.89
CA TYR A 33 6.15 -1.71 1.50
C TYR A 33 7.03 -1.23 2.66
N SER A 34 6.53 -1.31 3.90
CA SER A 34 7.33 -1.03 5.10
C SER A 34 8.49 -2.02 5.25
N GLU A 35 8.29 -3.29 4.91
CA GLU A 35 9.34 -4.30 4.84
C GLU A 35 10.39 -3.93 3.79
N ALA A 36 9.99 -3.58 2.56
CA ALA A 36 10.94 -3.14 1.53
C ALA A 36 11.72 -1.88 1.95
N LEU A 37 11.06 -0.92 2.61
CA LEU A 37 11.72 0.26 3.16
C LEU A 37 12.79 -0.13 4.17
N MET A 38 12.46 -1.02 5.12
CA MET A 38 13.42 -1.53 6.09
C MET A 38 14.63 -2.18 5.42
N LEU A 39 14.40 -3.05 4.42
CA LEU A 39 15.48 -3.72 3.69
C LEU A 39 16.39 -2.72 2.95
N ILE A 40 15.80 -1.71 2.29
CA ILE A 40 16.55 -0.63 1.62
C ILE A 40 17.42 0.15 2.60
N GLU A 41 16.93 0.45 3.79
CA GLU A 41 17.70 1.22 4.79
C GLU A 41 18.82 0.41 5.42
N MET A 42 18.65 -0.91 5.54
CA MET A 42 19.64 -1.77 6.18
C MET A 42 20.75 -2.24 5.22
N VAL A 43 20.52 -2.28 3.91
CA VAL A 43 21.48 -2.81 2.92
C VAL A 43 22.82 -2.05 2.93
N ALA A 44 22.83 -0.76 3.31
CA ALA A 44 24.05 0.03 3.43
C ALA A 44 24.97 -0.46 4.55
N MET A 45 24.40 -1.12 5.56
CA MET A 45 25.13 -1.66 6.72
C MET A 45 25.43 -3.16 6.58
N ASP A 46 24.58 -3.90 5.87
CA ASP A 46 24.70 -5.34 5.67
C ASP A 46 24.28 -5.71 4.24
N GLU A 47 25.26 -6.04 3.39
CA GLU A 47 25.05 -6.42 1.99
C GLU A 47 24.27 -7.74 1.85
N SER A 48 24.26 -8.61 2.86
CA SER A 48 23.51 -9.89 2.79
C SER A 48 22.00 -9.69 2.65
N ILE A 49 21.50 -8.54 3.10
CA ILE A 49 20.10 -8.11 3.00
C ILE A 49 19.68 -7.85 1.55
N LEU A 50 20.64 -7.62 0.64
CA LEU A 50 20.35 -7.40 -0.77
C LEU A 50 19.59 -8.60 -1.37
N ALA A 51 19.93 -9.83 -0.95
CA ALA A 51 19.23 -11.03 -1.43
C ALA A 51 17.75 -11.03 -1.05
N ASP A 52 17.41 -10.60 0.17
CA ASP A 52 16.02 -10.49 0.63
C ASP A 52 15.28 -9.38 -0.11
N LEU A 53 15.93 -8.25 -0.35
CA LEU A 53 15.37 -7.15 -1.15
C LEU A 53 15.13 -7.56 -2.62
N GLN A 54 16.02 -8.37 -3.21
CA GLN A 54 15.84 -8.93 -4.55
C GLN A 54 14.71 -9.95 -4.61
N ALA A 55 14.50 -10.72 -3.53
CA ALA A 55 13.40 -11.68 -3.42
C ALA A 55 12.04 -10.99 -3.21
N TRP A 56 12.03 -9.73 -2.73
CA TRP A 56 10.81 -8.98 -2.50
C TRP A 56 9.97 -8.83 -3.78
N GLN A 57 8.66 -9.10 -3.66
CA GLN A 57 7.70 -8.97 -4.75
C GLN A 57 6.55 -8.04 -4.38
N ALA A 58 6.14 -7.24 -5.36
CA ALA A 58 4.93 -6.44 -5.30
C ALA A 58 3.70 -7.32 -5.50
N VAL A 59 2.64 -6.99 -4.77
CA VAL A 59 1.33 -7.66 -4.81
C VAL A 59 0.26 -6.56 -4.90
N GLY A 60 -0.82 -6.80 -5.63
CA GLY A 60 -1.94 -5.84 -5.69
C GLY A 60 -2.76 -5.84 -4.40
N TYR A 61 -3.47 -4.74 -4.11
CA TYR A 61 -4.32 -4.65 -2.90
C TYR A 61 -5.35 -5.79 -2.83
N ARG A 62 -6.08 -6.02 -3.92
CA ARG A 62 -7.06 -7.11 -4.03
C ARG A 62 -6.40 -8.48 -3.89
N GLU A 63 -5.26 -8.70 -4.53
CA GLU A 63 -4.53 -9.96 -4.48
C GLU A 63 -4.05 -10.30 -3.06
N HIS A 64 -3.52 -9.29 -2.35
CA HIS A 64 -3.11 -9.42 -0.95
C HIS A 64 -4.24 -9.93 -0.08
N PHE A 65 -5.42 -9.29 -0.13
CA PHE A 65 -6.55 -9.71 0.70
C PHE A 65 -7.28 -10.94 0.18
N ALA A 66 -7.26 -11.23 -1.12
CA ALA A 66 -7.85 -12.46 -1.67
C ALA A 66 -7.14 -13.73 -1.21
N THR A 67 -5.85 -13.64 -0.87
CA THR A 67 -5.01 -14.76 -0.41
C THR A 67 -4.72 -14.71 1.09
N SER A 68 -5.15 -13.67 1.79
CA SER A 68 -4.86 -13.44 3.21
C SER A 68 -5.81 -14.21 4.13
N ALA A 69 -5.27 -14.77 5.21
CA ALA A 69 -6.04 -15.39 6.29
C ALA A 69 -6.52 -14.38 7.36
N LEU A 70 -6.36 -13.07 7.11
CA LEU A 70 -6.76 -12.02 8.04
C LEU A 70 -8.27 -11.93 8.16
N ARG A 71 -8.75 -11.72 9.39
CA ARG A 71 -10.19 -11.53 9.67
C ARG A 71 -10.78 -10.32 8.94
N CYS A 72 -9.96 -9.29 8.68
CA CYS A 72 -10.38 -8.10 7.96
C CYS A 72 -10.41 -8.26 6.43
N ALA A 73 -9.94 -9.38 5.87
CA ALA A 73 -9.75 -9.53 4.43
C ALA A 73 -11.05 -9.35 3.64
N ALA A 74 -12.14 -9.99 4.08
CA ALA A 74 -13.45 -9.85 3.43
C ALA A 74 -13.96 -8.40 3.47
N SER A 75 -13.79 -7.71 4.62
CA SER A 75 -14.18 -6.31 4.77
C SER A 75 -13.34 -5.37 3.90
N ALA A 76 -12.02 -5.60 3.81
CA ALA A 76 -11.11 -4.82 2.99
C ALA A 76 -11.41 -4.97 1.49
N LEU A 77 -11.72 -6.18 1.03
CA LEU A 77 -12.14 -6.45 -0.35
C LEU A 77 -13.46 -5.77 -0.67
N ALA A 78 -14.48 -5.92 0.18
CA ALA A 78 -15.77 -5.26 -0.02
C ALA A 78 -15.64 -3.73 -0.06
N ALA A 79 -14.83 -3.15 0.85
CA ALA A 79 -14.57 -1.71 0.85
C ALA A 79 -13.87 -1.23 -0.42
N TYR A 80 -12.92 -2.02 -0.92
CA TYR A 80 -12.20 -1.72 -2.15
C TYR A 80 -13.11 -1.84 -3.39
N ASP A 81 -14.05 -2.78 -3.39
CA ASP A 81 -15.06 -2.96 -4.46
C ASP A 81 -16.03 -1.79 -4.54
N GLU A 82 -16.33 -1.15 -3.41
CA GLU A 82 -17.20 0.02 -3.31
C GLU A 82 -16.50 1.34 -3.65
N LEU A 83 -15.18 1.35 -3.84
CA LEU A 83 -14.46 2.58 -4.16
C LEU A 83 -14.91 3.18 -5.49
N ASN A 84 -14.93 4.51 -5.52
CA ASN A 84 -15.00 5.23 -6.78
C ASN A 84 -13.87 4.74 -7.71
N PRO A 85 -14.16 4.31 -8.96
CA PRO A 85 -13.16 3.72 -9.85
C PRO A 85 -11.93 4.61 -10.10
N ASN A 86 -12.10 5.93 -10.13
CA ASN A 86 -10.98 6.86 -10.29
C ASN A 86 -10.08 6.88 -9.05
N ARG A 87 -10.64 6.74 -7.85
CA ARG A 87 -9.88 6.69 -6.60
C ARG A 87 -9.14 5.36 -6.44
N ALA A 88 -9.80 4.25 -6.79
CA ALA A 88 -9.15 2.94 -6.83
C ALA A 88 -7.96 2.95 -7.80
N ARG A 89 -8.15 3.49 -9.01
CA ARG A 89 -7.07 3.64 -10.01
C ARG A 89 -5.93 4.52 -9.51
N ALA A 90 -6.22 5.67 -8.91
CA ALA A 90 -5.19 6.57 -8.37
C ALA A 90 -4.39 5.89 -7.23
N PHE A 91 -5.05 5.11 -6.37
CA PHE A 91 -4.39 4.33 -5.33
C PHE A 91 -3.48 3.24 -5.91
N ASP A 92 -3.95 2.51 -6.92
CA ASP A 92 -3.15 1.51 -7.62
C ASP A 92 -1.94 2.14 -8.32
N GLU A 93 -2.10 3.33 -8.92
CA GLU A 93 -1.01 4.09 -9.54
C GLU A 93 0.05 4.50 -8.51
N ALA A 94 -0.36 4.96 -7.32
CA ALA A 94 0.55 5.25 -6.21
C ALA A 94 1.30 3.99 -5.74
N CYS A 95 0.62 2.84 -5.62
CA CYS A 95 1.26 1.57 -5.29
C CYS A 95 2.29 1.12 -6.36
N ARG A 96 1.96 1.32 -7.64
CA ARG A 96 2.89 1.06 -8.75
C ARG A 96 4.09 2.01 -8.70
N ALA A 97 3.90 3.26 -8.28
CA ALA A 97 5.00 4.21 -8.11
C ALA A 97 5.97 3.76 -7.01
N MET A 98 5.47 3.35 -5.84
CA MET A 98 6.29 2.77 -4.78
C MET A 98 7.04 1.52 -5.26
N THR A 99 6.35 0.63 -5.98
CA THR A 99 6.97 -0.57 -6.56
C THR A 99 8.10 -0.22 -7.54
N ARG A 100 7.90 0.78 -8.41
CA ARG A 100 8.94 1.24 -9.34
C ARG A 100 10.14 1.79 -8.59
N LEU A 101 9.92 2.61 -7.55
CA LEU A 101 11.00 3.14 -6.71
C LEU A 101 11.84 2.01 -6.09
N ILE A 102 11.19 1.02 -5.46
CA ILE A 102 11.86 -0.13 -4.84
C ILE A 102 12.70 -0.88 -5.89
N ARG A 103 12.13 -1.16 -7.07
CA ARG A 103 12.84 -1.85 -8.15
C ARG A 103 14.05 -1.06 -8.67
N THR A 104 13.91 0.25 -8.84
CA THR A 104 15.02 1.11 -9.29
C THR A 104 16.16 1.09 -8.28
N VAL A 105 15.87 1.25 -6.99
CA VAL A 105 16.89 1.19 -5.93
C VAL A 105 17.54 -0.18 -5.88
N THR A 106 16.76 -1.25 -5.97
CA THR A 106 17.27 -2.63 -6.00
C THR A 106 18.22 -2.84 -7.18
N ALA A 107 17.88 -2.33 -8.37
CA ALA A 107 18.76 -2.42 -9.53
C ALA A 107 20.09 -1.69 -9.31
N LEU A 108 20.06 -0.47 -8.77
CA LEU A 108 21.26 0.32 -8.47
C LEU A 108 22.15 -0.35 -7.41
N LEU A 109 21.55 -0.99 -6.41
CA LEU A 109 22.26 -1.77 -5.39
C LEU A 109 22.97 -3.00 -5.96
N THR A 110 22.50 -3.52 -7.10
CA THR A 110 23.09 -4.70 -7.75
C THR A 110 24.17 -4.36 -8.78
N GLU A 111 24.42 -3.07 -9.04
CA GLU A 111 25.44 -2.65 -10.00
C GLU A 111 26.85 -2.96 -9.50
N THR A 112 27.74 -3.35 -10.41
CA THR A 112 29.15 -3.66 -10.12
C THR A 112 30.07 -2.93 -11.11
N PRO A 113 30.91 -1.98 -10.65
CA PRO A 113 31.01 -1.47 -9.28
C PRO A 113 29.75 -0.68 -8.85
N PRO A 114 29.48 -0.55 -7.55
CA PRO A 114 28.35 0.24 -7.06
C PRO A 114 28.53 1.72 -7.43
N PRO A 115 27.42 2.47 -7.65
CA PRO A 115 27.47 3.91 -7.89
C PRO A 115 28.13 4.64 -6.71
N PRO A 116 28.96 5.67 -6.95
CA PRO A 116 29.58 6.42 -5.85
C PRO A 116 28.56 7.16 -4.99
N GLU A 117 27.39 7.50 -5.56
CA GLU A 117 26.29 8.18 -4.86
C GLU A 117 25.34 7.22 -4.12
N LEU A 118 25.63 5.91 -4.09
CA LEU A 118 24.72 4.90 -3.54
C LEU A 118 24.18 5.21 -2.12
N PRO A 119 24.98 5.72 -1.15
CA PRO A 119 24.45 6.11 0.16
C PRO A 119 23.39 7.21 0.08
N ALA A 120 23.59 8.21 -0.78
CA ALA A 120 22.63 9.29 -0.98
C ALA A 120 21.37 8.79 -1.70
N ILE A 121 21.51 7.85 -2.64
CA ILE A 121 20.37 7.21 -3.32
C ILE A 121 19.49 6.46 -2.31
N ILE A 122 20.10 5.69 -1.39
CA ILE A 122 19.38 4.97 -0.34
C ILE A 122 18.61 5.93 0.56
N GLU A 123 19.26 7.01 1.02
CA GLU A 123 18.63 8.03 1.87
C GLU A 123 17.43 8.69 1.19
N VAL A 124 17.62 9.20 -0.03
CA VAL A 124 16.59 9.88 -0.82
C VAL A 124 15.42 8.93 -1.12
N ALA A 125 15.73 7.69 -1.50
CA ALA A 125 14.69 6.71 -1.83
C ALA A 125 13.92 6.23 -0.61
N GLY A 126 14.59 5.99 0.53
CA GLY A 126 13.95 5.62 1.78
C GLY A 126 12.96 6.70 2.24
N GLU A 127 13.37 7.96 2.16
CA GLU A 127 12.52 9.10 2.51
C GLU A 127 11.36 9.30 1.53
N ALA A 128 11.60 9.14 0.22
CA ALA A 128 10.53 9.14 -0.78
C ALA A 128 9.51 8.00 -0.55
N LEU A 129 9.97 6.79 -0.27
CA LEU A 129 9.11 5.62 -0.01
C LEU A 129 8.30 5.80 1.28
N ARG A 130 8.91 6.30 2.36
CA ARG A 130 8.23 6.63 3.62
C ARG A 130 7.07 7.61 3.40
N ARG A 131 7.29 8.68 2.63
CA ARG A 131 6.22 9.62 2.29
C ARG A 131 5.08 8.96 1.51
N GLN A 132 5.39 8.10 0.55
CA GLN A 132 4.37 7.40 -0.23
C GLN A 132 3.55 6.41 0.63
N ILE A 133 4.20 5.67 1.54
CA ILE A 133 3.52 4.80 2.52
C ILE A 133 2.59 5.63 3.43
N ALA A 134 3.05 6.78 3.91
CA ALA A 134 2.23 7.67 4.75
C ALA A 134 1.00 8.19 3.98
N ARG A 135 1.14 8.56 2.71
CA ARG A 135 0.01 8.96 1.85
C ARG A 135 -0.99 7.83 1.64
N ALA A 136 -0.51 6.63 1.30
CA ALA A 136 -1.35 5.45 1.15
C ALA A 136 -2.08 5.11 2.45
N THR A 137 -1.42 5.29 3.61
CA THR A 137 -2.01 5.13 4.93
C THR A 137 -3.16 6.12 5.15
N GLN A 138 -2.97 7.39 4.79
CA GLN A 138 -4.04 8.39 4.89
C GLN A 138 -5.23 8.07 4.00
N PHE A 139 -4.99 7.62 2.76
CA PHE A 139 -6.05 7.19 1.85
C PHE A 139 -6.87 6.03 2.44
N ILE A 140 -6.19 5.01 2.95
CA ILE A 140 -6.83 3.84 3.57
C ILE A 140 -7.60 4.23 4.84
N ASN A 141 -7.02 5.06 5.71
CA ASN A 141 -7.68 5.52 6.94
C ASN A 141 -8.91 6.39 6.65
N ALA A 142 -8.88 7.15 5.55
CA ALA A 142 -10.03 7.87 5.04
C ALA A 142 -11.04 6.97 4.29
N ASN A 143 -10.82 5.65 4.27
CA ASN A 143 -11.60 4.67 3.52
C ASN A 143 -11.77 5.03 2.03
N GLY A 144 -10.72 5.58 1.42
CA GLY A 144 -10.73 6.08 0.05
C GLY A 144 -11.64 7.29 -0.18
N ALA A 145 -11.97 8.06 0.86
CA ALA A 145 -12.75 9.30 0.74
C ALA A 145 -11.93 10.46 0.13
N ILE A 146 -10.60 10.42 0.28
CA ILE A 146 -9.69 11.44 -0.24
C ILE A 146 -9.13 11.01 -1.60
N ASP A 147 -8.77 12.00 -2.43
CA ASP A 147 -8.01 11.76 -3.64
C ASP A 147 -6.52 11.67 -3.31
N ILE A 148 -5.92 10.50 -3.53
CA ILE A 148 -4.50 10.30 -3.30
C ILE A 148 -3.65 11.02 -4.36
N GLY A 149 -4.18 11.25 -5.57
CA GLY A 149 -3.46 11.90 -6.68
C GLY A 149 -3.25 13.40 -6.49
N LEU A 150 -4.20 14.11 -5.89
CA LEU A 150 -4.14 15.57 -5.69
C LEU A 150 -2.95 16.05 -4.82
N PHE A 151 -2.40 15.17 -3.98
CA PHE A 151 -1.22 15.48 -3.16
C PHE A 151 0.06 15.64 -4.00
N GLU A 152 0.16 14.98 -5.16
CA GLU A 152 1.28 15.16 -6.09
C GLU A 152 1.21 16.53 -6.77
N ASP A 153 0.06 16.88 -7.33
CA ASP A 153 -0.12 18.16 -8.02
C ASP A 153 0.13 19.36 -7.11
N THR A 154 -0.33 19.29 -5.85
CA THR A 154 -0.15 20.42 -4.91
C THR A 154 1.32 20.59 -4.49
N ALA A 155 2.04 19.49 -4.24
CA ALA A 155 3.45 19.54 -3.84
C ALA A 155 4.36 19.93 -5.02
N LEU A 156 4.12 19.36 -6.20
CA LEU A 156 4.81 19.74 -7.43
C LEU A 156 4.56 21.20 -7.80
N GLN A 157 3.31 21.68 -7.68
CA GLN A 157 2.99 23.08 -7.94
C GLN A 157 3.70 24.01 -6.95
N ALA A 158 3.74 23.67 -5.67
CA ALA A 158 4.44 24.47 -4.66
C ALA A 158 5.96 24.55 -4.90
N GLU A 159 6.59 23.46 -5.34
CA GLU A 159 8.01 23.45 -5.72
C GLU A 159 8.28 24.26 -6.99
N ILE A 160 7.40 24.15 -8.01
CA ILE A 160 7.48 24.96 -9.23
C ILE A 160 7.33 26.45 -8.91
N ASP A 161 6.36 26.82 -8.09
CA ASP A 161 6.13 28.22 -7.69
C ASP A 161 7.34 28.78 -6.92
N ALA A 162 7.94 27.98 -6.02
CA ALA A 162 9.14 28.36 -5.29
C ALA A 162 10.37 28.54 -6.21
N LEU A 163 10.49 27.73 -7.27
CA LEU A 163 11.55 27.86 -8.28
C LEU A 163 11.35 29.05 -9.21
N LEU A 164 10.11 29.45 -9.50
CA LEU A 164 9.77 30.59 -10.35
C LEU A 164 9.76 31.92 -9.59
N ALA A 165 9.69 31.89 -8.26
CA ALA A 165 9.75 33.07 -7.39
C ALA A 165 11.20 33.53 -7.05
N ARG A 166 12.23 32.91 -7.64
CA ARG A 166 13.65 33.25 -7.43
C ARG A 166 14.24 34.08 -8.58
#